data_AF-A0A1V5Y8K9-F1
#
_entry.id   AF-A0A1V5Y8K9-F1
#
_cell.length_a   1.000
_cell.length_b   1.000
_cell.length_c   1.000
_cell.angle_alpha   90.00
_cell.angle_beta   90.00
_cell.angle_gamma   90.00
#
_symmetry.space_group_name_H-M   'P 1'
#
loop_
_entity.id
_entity.type
_entity.pdbx_description
1 polymer ?
#
loop_
_entity_poly.entity_id
_entity_poly.type
_entity_poly.pdbx_seq_one_letter_code
_entity_poly.pdbx_strand_id
1 'polypeptide(L)'
;MERVLEIHMQEMGMYGPARVLELEQQPVSFGASEILSDGMVEGLVDAAVLACEGAGSVIVSRPEVLQAIGGHMTGLVSTEPIAEIQDGLEARGCILLDRRAGVDQLAAFKKAVENGFEKIALTLTGENARCAADLREREEELGARAMILAVHNTGISEGQAEILAESCDLVWSCASRAVREVAGRKAVLQMGISIPVFAFTLAGKRLLLNRALHFKAPLVMHRAALPLAPEDKQPSPLV
;
A
#
# COMPACT_ATOMS: atom_id res chain seq x y z
N MET A 1 13.09 11.47 -9.55
CA MET A 1 12.95 10.15 -8.90
C MET A 1 14.30 9.65 -8.42
N GLU A 2 15.31 9.55 -9.30
CA GLU A 2 16.69 9.15 -8.97
C GLU A 2 17.27 9.83 -7.72
N ARG A 3 17.30 11.16 -7.69
CA ARG A 3 17.78 11.92 -6.51
C ARG A 3 17.06 11.57 -5.19
N VAL A 4 15.76 11.27 -5.23
CA VAL A 4 14.99 10.89 -4.02
C VAL A 4 15.41 9.50 -3.56
N LEU A 5 15.61 8.57 -4.50
CA LEU A 5 16.08 7.23 -4.21
C LEU A 5 17.49 7.25 -3.59
N GLU A 6 18.41 8.05 -4.14
CA GLU A 6 19.76 8.21 -3.60
C GLU A 6 19.74 8.71 -2.14
N ILE A 7 18.89 9.69 -1.83
CA ILE A 7 18.71 10.20 -0.46
C ILE A 7 18.19 9.07 0.44
N HIS A 8 17.18 8.32 0.01
CA HIS A 8 16.65 7.22 0.82
C HIS A 8 17.69 6.10 1.01
N MET A 9 18.52 5.80 0.01
CA MET A 9 19.63 4.84 0.16
C MET A 9 20.64 5.32 1.20
N GLN A 10 20.97 6.61 1.22
CA GLN A 10 21.92 7.19 2.17
C GLN A 10 21.35 7.29 3.59
N GLU A 11 20.12 7.77 3.74
CA GLU A 11 19.51 8.06 5.04
C GLU A 11 18.87 6.84 5.68
N MET A 12 18.29 5.94 4.86
CA MET A 12 17.50 4.80 5.33
C MET A 12 18.18 3.45 5.06
N GLY A 13 19.36 3.45 4.44
CA GLY A 13 20.09 2.22 4.09
C GLY A 13 19.32 1.31 3.13
N MET A 14 18.38 1.86 2.35
CA MET A 14 17.55 1.07 1.43
C MET A 14 18.42 0.26 0.45
N TYR A 15 17.96 -0.94 0.10
CA TYR A 15 18.66 -1.87 -0.78
C TYR A 15 20.05 -2.31 -0.27
N GLY A 16 20.32 -2.17 1.03
CA GLY A 16 21.59 -2.55 1.65
C GLY A 16 21.42 -3.16 3.05
N PRO A 17 22.52 -3.69 3.63
CA PRO A 17 22.48 -4.39 4.91
C PRO A 17 22.20 -3.48 6.12
N ALA A 18 22.38 -2.17 5.95
CA ALA A 18 22.15 -1.16 7.00
C ALA A 18 20.73 -0.57 6.96
N ARG A 19 19.76 -1.26 6.33
CA ARG A 19 18.39 -0.77 6.18
C ARG A 19 17.75 -0.48 7.54
N VAL A 20 17.13 0.68 7.65
CA VAL A 20 16.26 1.03 8.78
C VAL A 20 14.99 0.17 8.71
N LEU A 21 14.70 -0.55 9.79
CA LEU A 21 13.57 -1.49 9.87
C LEU A 21 12.49 -1.08 10.89
N GLU A 22 12.66 0.05 11.57
CA GLU A 22 11.66 0.64 12.46
C GLU A 22 11.68 2.17 12.28
N LEU A 23 10.50 2.77 12.11
CA LEU A 23 10.33 4.20 11.86
C LEU A 23 8.99 4.66 12.44
N GLU A 24 8.99 5.71 13.26
CA GLU A 24 7.76 6.31 13.79
C GLU A 24 7.23 7.44 12.90
N GLN A 25 8.10 8.03 12.09
CA GLN A 25 7.78 9.16 11.25
C GLN A 25 6.84 8.76 10.11
N GLN A 26 5.84 9.61 9.90
CA GLN A 26 4.83 9.48 8.85
C GLN A 26 5.03 10.61 7.82
N PRO A 27 5.94 10.44 6.85
CA PRO A 27 6.32 11.49 5.91
C PRO A 27 5.22 11.85 4.92
N VAL A 28 4.24 10.97 4.67
CA VAL A 28 3.18 11.20 3.69
C VAL A 28 1.83 11.44 4.39
N SER A 29 1.10 12.46 3.94
CA SER A 29 -0.18 12.81 4.56
C SER A 29 -1.21 11.67 4.52
N PHE A 30 -1.36 11.04 3.36
CA PHE A 30 -2.28 9.92 3.12
C PHE A 30 -1.58 8.81 2.33
N GLY A 31 -0.37 8.43 2.76
CA GLY A 31 0.33 7.29 2.18
C GLY A 31 -0.23 5.96 2.69
N ALA A 32 0.04 4.88 1.96
CA ALA A 32 -0.50 3.56 2.29
C ALA A 32 0.01 3.07 3.65
N SER A 33 1.30 3.28 3.93
CA SER A 33 1.91 2.88 5.18
C SER A 33 1.37 3.66 6.37
N GLU A 34 1.09 4.96 6.21
CA GLU A 34 0.50 5.77 7.28
C GLU A 34 -0.93 5.34 7.60
N ILE A 35 -1.74 5.11 6.57
CA ILE A 35 -3.12 4.61 6.74
C ILE A 35 -3.12 3.25 7.45
N LEU A 36 -2.25 2.33 7.02
CA LEU A 36 -2.19 0.99 7.61
C LEU A 36 -1.61 1.02 9.03
N SER A 37 -0.61 1.87 9.31
CA SER A 37 -0.06 2.06 10.66
C SER A 37 -1.12 2.55 11.63
N ASP A 38 -1.87 3.60 11.27
CA ASP A 38 -2.97 4.09 12.11
C ASP A 38 -4.08 3.03 12.21
N GLY A 39 -4.34 2.29 11.13
CA GLY A 39 -5.28 1.17 11.12
C GLY A 39 -4.88 0.04 12.08
N MET A 40 -3.59 -0.25 12.22
CA MET A 40 -3.07 -1.22 13.18
C MET A 40 -3.21 -0.72 14.62
N VAL A 41 -2.86 0.55 14.87
CA VAL A 41 -3.02 1.18 16.19
C VAL A 41 -4.48 1.12 16.68
N GLU A 42 -5.43 1.33 15.77
CA GLU A 42 -6.87 1.32 16.07
C GLU A 42 -7.51 -0.07 15.93
N GLY A 43 -6.73 -1.13 15.70
CA GLY A 43 -7.21 -2.51 15.58
C GLY A 43 -8.13 -2.76 14.37
N LEU A 44 -8.06 -1.91 13.34
CA LEU A 44 -8.74 -2.11 12.05
C LEU A 44 -7.99 -3.11 11.16
N VAL A 45 -6.68 -3.26 11.37
CA VAL A 45 -5.78 -4.15 10.65
C VAL A 45 -4.90 -4.88 11.67
N ASP A 46 -4.82 -6.20 11.62
CA ASP A 46 -3.96 -6.98 12.52
C ASP A 46 -2.59 -7.26 11.88
N ALA A 47 -2.57 -7.39 10.56
CA ALA A 47 -1.35 -7.57 9.77
C ALA A 47 -1.49 -6.94 8.38
N ALA A 48 -0.37 -6.54 7.81
CA ALA A 48 -0.27 -6.10 6.43
C ALA A 48 0.69 -6.98 5.65
N VAL A 49 0.34 -7.27 4.40
CA VAL A 49 1.20 -7.88 3.41
C VAL A 49 1.73 -6.78 2.49
N LEU A 50 3.04 -6.66 2.40
CA LEU A 50 3.72 -5.68 1.57
C LEU A 50 5.00 -6.23 0.95
N ALA A 51 5.46 -5.59 -0.11
CA ALA A 51 6.77 -5.88 -0.68
C ALA A 51 7.87 -5.14 0.10
N CYS A 52 9.00 -5.80 0.33
CA CYS A 52 10.19 -5.24 0.95
C CYS A 52 11.41 -5.64 0.12
N GLU A 53 12.27 -4.68 -0.21
CA GLU A 53 13.55 -5.00 -0.85
C GLU A 53 14.39 -5.90 0.07
N GLY A 54 15.17 -6.81 -0.49
CA GLY A 54 15.93 -7.78 0.30
C GLY A 54 15.12 -8.99 0.80
N ALA A 55 13.79 -8.87 0.87
CA ALA A 55 12.93 -9.81 1.57
C ALA A 55 11.72 -10.31 0.76
N GLY A 56 11.34 -9.65 -0.34
CA GLY A 56 10.18 -10.04 -1.15
C GLY A 56 8.87 -9.66 -0.49
N SER A 57 7.86 -10.52 -0.57
CA SER A 57 6.60 -10.33 0.17
C SER A 57 6.77 -10.67 1.65
N VAL A 58 6.35 -9.75 2.51
CA VAL A 58 6.47 -9.84 3.96
C VAL A 58 5.14 -9.57 4.64
N ILE A 59 4.85 -10.32 5.71
CA ILE A 59 3.72 -10.09 6.61
C ILE A 59 4.24 -9.36 7.84
N VAL A 60 3.63 -8.21 8.13
CA VAL A 60 4.05 -7.30 9.20
C VAL A 60 2.86 -6.98 10.08
N SER A 61 3.04 -7.05 11.40
CA SER A 61 2.00 -6.76 12.41
C SER A 61 2.38 -5.63 13.37
N ARG A 62 3.50 -4.95 13.11
CA ARG A 62 4.01 -3.83 13.92
C ARG A 62 4.00 -2.54 13.10
N PRO A 63 3.29 -1.47 13.54
CA PRO A 63 3.18 -0.21 12.80
C PRO A 63 4.53 0.41 12.43
N GLU A 64 5.47 0.47 13.37
CA GLU A 64 6.80 1.05 13.18
C GLU A 64 7.63 0.30 12.14
N VAL A 65 7.46 -1.02 12.04
CA VAL A 65 8.14 -1.84 11.03
C VAL A 65 7.48 -1.66 9.67
N LEU A 66 6.14 -1.65 9.64
CA LEU A 66 5.36 -1.40 8.43
C LEU A 66 5.73 -0.04 7.82
N GLN A 67 5.86 0.98 8.67
CA GLN A 67 6.20 2.33 8.27
C GLN A 67 7.63 2.44 7.74
N ALA A 68 8.60 1.74 8.35
CA ALA A 68 9.97 1.70 7.85
C ALA A 68 10.08 1.07 6.45
N ILE A 69 9.27 0.04 6.19
CA ILE A 69 9.25 -0.62 4.87
C ILE A 69 8.57 0.27 3.84
N GLY A 70 7.33 0.69 4.12
CA GLY A 70 6.46 1.32 3.12
C GLY A 70 6.64 2.83 2.94
N GLY A 71 7.02 3.56 3.99
CA GLY A 71 6.96 5.03 4.02
C GLY A 71 7.88 5.73 2.99
N HIS A 72 8.96 5.06 2.59
CA HIS A 72 9.95 5.59 1.64
C HIS A 72 10.09 4.78 0.35
N MET A 73 9.28 3.72 0.18
CA MET A 73 9.40 2.82 -0.95
C MET A 73 8.82 3.44 -2.23
N THR A 74 9.61 3.50 -3.30
CA THR A 74 9.23 4.13 -4.57
C THR A 74 8.69 3.14 -5.62
N GLY A 75 8.19 1.98 -5.18
CA GLY A 75 7.77 0.86 -6.03
C GLY A 75 8.87 -0.18 -6.17
N LEU A 76 8.48 -1.46 -6.21
CA LEU A 76 9.40 -2.59 -6.30
C LEU A 76 8.89 -3.58 -7.35
N VAL A 77 9.67 -3.79 -8.41
CA VAL A 77 9.35 -4.76 -9.47
C VAL A 77 9.91 -6.13 -9.10
N SER A 78 11.19 -6.16 -8.69
CA SER A 78 11.88 -7.36 -8.23
C SER A 78 12.94 -6.97 -7.22
N THR A 79 13.48 -7.97 -6.50
CA THR A 79 14.56 -7.78 -5.54
C THR A 79 15.35 -9.08 -5.39
N GLU A 80 16.49 -9.00 -4.70
CA GLU A 80 17.35 -10.14 -4.38
C GLU A 80 17.47 -10.28 -2.86
N PRO A 81 17.73 -11.49 -2.34
CA PRO A 81 17.89 -11.70 -0.90
C PRO A 81 19.01 -10.84 -0.29
N ILE A 82 18.68 -10.14 0.80
CA ILE A 82 19.67 -9.48 1.68
C ILE A 82 19.47 -10.05 3.08
N ALA A 83 20.43 -10.84 3.55
CA ALA A 83 20.31 -11.62 4.78
C ALA A 83 20.05 -10.73 6.01
N GLU A 84 20.73 -9.58 6.10
CA GLU A 84 20.61 -8.64 7.20
C GLU A 84 19.21 -8.03 7.30
N ILE A 85 18.56 -7.78 6.14
CA ILE A 85 17.17 -7.33 6.10
C ILE A 85 16.24 -8.46 6.55
N GLN A 86 16.43 -9.67 6.01
CA GLN A 86 15.58 -10.82 6.32
C GLN A 86 15.64 -11.18 7.82
N ASP A 87 16.85 -11.34 8.36
CA ASP A 87 17.09 -11.66 9.76
C ASP A 87 16.59 -10.52 10.66
N GLY A 88 16.80 -9.26 10.24
CA GLY A 88 16.34 -8.08 10.98
C GLY A 88 14.81 -7.94 11.04
N LEU A 89 14.10 -8.35 9.98
CA LEU A 89 12.63 -8.36 9.92
C LEU A 89 12.05 -9.51 10.77
N GLU A 90 12.60 -10.71 10.66
CA GLU A 90 12.19 -11.86 11.47
C GLU A 90 12.43 -11.61 12.98
N ALA A 91 13.57 -11.01 13.33
CA ALA A 91 13.86 -10.59 14.71
C ALA A 91 12.85 -9.57 15.28
N ARG A 92 12.15 -8.85 14.40
CA ARG A 92 11.08 -7.90 14.75
C ARG A 92 9.69 -8.52 14.70
N GLY A 93 9.57 -9.82 14.44
CA GLY A 93 8.30 -10.55 14.40
C GLY A 93 7.61 -10.54 13.04
N CYS A 94 8.29 -10.12 11.97
CA CYS A 94 7.74 -10.24 10.62
C CYS A 94 7.83 -11.69 10.13
N ILE A 95 6.91 -12.07 9.25
CA ILE A 95 6.93 -13.37 8.58
C ILE A 95 7.28 -13.12 7.12
N LEU A 96 8.40 -13.66 6.66
CA LEU A 96 8.77 -13.63 5.24
C LEU A 96 7.93 -14.65 4.48
N LEU A 97 7.58 -14.38 3.22
CA LEU A 97 6.99 -15.40 2.35
C LEU A 97 7.96 -16.58 2.21
N ASP A 98 9.17 -16.29 1.72
CA ASP A 98 10.33 -17.17 1.68
C ASP A 98 11.64 -16.36 1.76
N ARG A 99 12.80 -17.03 1.88
CA ARG A 99 14.13 -16.38 1.90
C ARG A 99 14.72 -16.13 0.51
N ARG A 100 13.99 -16.43 -0.57
CA ARG A 100 14.41 -16.15 -1.96
C ARG A 100 14.01 -14.75 -2.42
N ALA A 101 13.37 -13.98 -1.54
CA ALA A 101 12.90 -12.63 -1.81
C ALA A 101 11.89 -12.54 -2.96
N GLY A 102 11.07 -13.59 -3.13
CA GLY A 102 9.98 -13.59 -4.10
C GLY A 102 8.85 -12.63 -3.69
N VAL A 103 8.30 -11.92 -4.67
CA VAL A 103 7.12 -11.06 -4.48
C VAL A 103 5.88 -11.80 -5.00
N ASP A 104 5.09 -12.33 -4.07
CA ASP A 104 3.80 -12.98 -4.34
C ASP A 104 2.83 -12.63 -3.21
N GLN A 105 1.98 -11.65 -3.48
CA GLN A 105 1.06 -11.09 -2.50
C GLN A 105 -0.05 -12.09 -2.13
N LEU A 106 -0.48 -12.94 -3.07
CA LEU A 106 -1.52 -13.94 -2.84
C LEU A 106 -1.01 -15.07 -1.93
N ALA A 107 0.19 -15.58 -2.20
CA ALA A 107 0.82 -16.59 -1.36
C ALA A 107 1.12 -16.04 0.05
N ALA A 108 1.58 -14.79 0.14
CA ALA A 108 1.85 -14.15 1.42
C ALA A 108 0.56 -13.85 2.21
N PHE A 109 -0.54 -13.49 1.54
CA PHE A 109 -1.86 -13.39 2.17
C PHE A 109 -2.31 -14.72 2.77
N LYS A 110 -2.23 -15.80 1.99
CA LYS A 110 -2.56 -17.14 2.48
C LYS A 110 -1.73 -17.50 3.71
N LYS A 111 -0.42 -17.24 3.67
CA LYS A 111 0.48 -17.45 4.80
C LYS A 111 0.08 -16.62 6.02
N ALA A 112 -0.39 -15.37 5.84
CA ALA A 112 -0.90 -14.56 6.94
C ALA A 112 -2.12 -15.22 7.61
N VAL A 113 -3.08 -15.73 6.83
CA VAL A 113 -4.25 -16.45 7.36
C VAL A 113 -3.84 -17.70 8.12
N GLU A 114 -2.91 -18.50 7.56
CA GLU A 114 -2.37 -19.70 8.22
C GLU A 114 -1.66 -19.41 9.55
N ASN A 115 -1.18 -18.17 9.74
CA ASN A 115 -0.57 -17.69 10.99
C ASN A 115 -1.59 -17.03 11.93
N GLY A 116 -2.89 -17.11 11.63
CA GLY A 116 -3.97 -16.70 12.53
C GLY A 116 -4.34 -15.21 12.47
N PHE A 117 -3.88 -14.47 11.47
CA PHE A 117 -4.34 -13.09 11.27
C PHE A 117 -5.73 -13.07 10.61
N GLU A 118 -6.61 -12.18 11.08
CA GLU A 118 -7.99 -12.07 10.58
C GLU A 118 -8.22 -10.79 9.76
N LYS A 119 -7.84 -9.63 10.30
CA LYS A 119 -7.96 -8.33 9.60
C LYS A 119 -6.68 -8.04 8.82
N ILE A 120 -6.52 -8.67 7.67
CA ILE A 120 -5.30 -8.56 6.87
C ILE A 120 -5.46 -7.49 5.79
N ALA A 121 -4.55 -6.52 5.76
CA ALA A 121 -4.38 -5.61 4.65
C ALA A 121 -3.32 -6.14 3.67
N LEU A 122 -3.49 -5.85 2.38
CA LEU A 122 -2.56 -6.27 1.34
C LEU A 122 -2.32 -5.12 0.39
N THR A 123 -1.05 -4.82 0.15
CA THR A 123 -0.63 -3.84 -0.86
C THR A 123 -0.21 -4.55 -2.14
N LEU A 124 -0.63 -4.01 -3.28
CA LEU A 124 -0.19 -4.49 -4.59
C LEU A 124 0.05 -3.31 -5.54
N THR A 125 0.84 -3.56 -6.58
CA THR A 125 1.04 -2.60 -7.66
C THR A 125 -0.08 -2.72 -8.69
N GLY A 126 -0.39 -1.64 -9.39
CA GLY A 126 -1.41 -1.68 -10.44
C GLY A 126 -1.06 -2.60 -11.62
N GLU A 127 0.23 -2.91 -11.84
CA GLU A 127 0.65 -3.97 -12.78
C GLU A 127 0.07 -5.34 -12.39
N ASN A 128 -0.09 -5.59 -11.09
CA ASN A 128 -0.66 -6.80 -10.51
C ASN A 128 -2.17 -6.69 -10.26
N ALA A 129 -2.90 -5.87 -11.01
CA ALA A 129 -4.35 -5.69 -10.82
C ALA A 129 -5.13 -7.01 -10.82
N ARG A 130 -4.73 -8.00 -11.63
CA ARG A 130 -5.37 -9.34 -11.63
C ARG A 130 -5.28 -10.05 -10.28
N CYS A 131 -4.20 -9.87 -9.53
CA CYS A 131 -4.07 -10.42 -8.19
C CYS A 131 -5.19 -9.92 -7.26
N ALA A 132 -5.66 -8.68 -7.44
CA ALA A 132 -6.79 -8.15 -6.68
C ALA A 132 -8.09 -8.91 -6.99
N ALA A 133 -8.35 -9.17 -8.27
CA ALA A 133 -9.53 -9.94 -8.70
C ALA A 133 -9.46 -11.39 -8.20
N ASP A 134 -8.30 -12.04 -8.37
CA ASP A 134 -8.06 -13.41 -7.91
C ASP A 134 -8.26 -13.54 -6.39
N LEU A 135 -7.82 -12.54 -5.61
CA LEU A 135 -8.07 -12.48 -4.17
C LEU A 135 -9.57 -12.44 -3.86
N ARG A 136 -10.34 -11.60 -4.56
CA ARG A 136 -11.80 -11.50 -4.37
C ARG A 136 -12.53 -12.78 -4.71
N GLU A 137 -12.11 -13.47 -5.77
CA GLU A 137 -12.71 -14.75 -6.18
C GLU A 137 -12.42 -15.88 -5.19
N ARG A 138 -11.33 -15.77 -4.41
CA ARG A 138 -10.82 -16.84 -3.55
C ARG A 138 -10.95 -16.55 -2.05
N GLU A 139 -11.63 -15.49 -1.62
CA GLU A 139 -11.74 -15.13 -0.19
C GLU A 139 -12.29 -16.28 0.67
N GLU A 140 -13.32 -16.97 0.17
CA GLU A 140 -13.91 -18.13 0.86
C GLU A 140 -12.93 -19.29 0.99
N GLU A 141 -12.18 -19.60 -0.07
CA GLU A 141 -11.15 -20.65 -0.07
C GLU A 141 -9.98 -20.30 0.87
N LEU A 142 -9.58 -19.03 0.86
CA LEU A 142 -8.44 -18.53 1.62
C LEU A 142 -8.77 -18.33 3.11
N GLY A 143 -10.05 -18.38 3.49
CA GLY A 143 -10.49 -18.32 4.89
C GLY A 143 -10.51 -16.93 5.52
N ALA A 144 -10.21 -15.88 4.75
CA ALA A 144 -10.29 -14.49 5.19
C ALA A 144 -10.50 -13.54 4.01
N ARG A 145 -11.10 -12.38 4.31
CA ARG A 145 -11.26 -11.28 3.36
C ARG A 145 -10.10 -10.30 3.48
N ALA A 146 -9.39 -10.08 2.39
CA ALA A 146 -8.30 -9.11 2.33
C ALA A 146 -8.84 -7.68 2.26
N MET A 147 -8.15 -6.74 2.90
CA MET A 147 -8.30 -5.31 2.61
C MET A 147 -7.25 -4.92 1.57
N ILE A 148 -7.66 -4.63 0.34
CA ILE A 148 -6.75 -4.54 -0.81
C ILE A 148 -6.47 -3.07 -1.15
N LEU A 149 -5.19 -2.71 -1.12
CA LEU A 149 -4.66 -1.37 -1.36
C LEU A 149 -3.78 -1.39 -2.62
N ALA A 150 -4.18 -0.67 -3.67
CA ALA A 150 -3.39 -0.56 -4.90
C ALA A 150 -2.53 0.71 -4.89
N VAL A 151 -1.21 0.53 -4.93
CA VAL A 151 -0.18 1.58 -4.92
C VAL A 151 0.66 1.52 -6.20
N HIS A 152 1.52 2.51 -6.45
CA HIS A 152 2.42 2.53 -7.61
C HIS A 152 1.71 2.31 -8.95
N ASN A 153 0.58 3.00 -9.17
CA ASN A 153 -0.30 2.77 -10.32
C ASN A 153 0.06 3.59 -11.56
N THR A 154 1.20 4.30 -11.58
CA THR A 154 1.62 5.11 -12.74
C THR A 154 1.73 4.24 -13.99
N GLY A 155 1.14 4.67 -15.11
CA GLY A 155 1.28 4.00 -16.41
C GLY A 155 0.43 2.73 -16.61
N ILE A 156 -0.48 2.40 -15.69
CA ILE A 156 -1.40 1.27 -15.90
C ILE A 156 -2.45 1.59 -16.97
N SER A 157 -2.93 0.55 -17.64
CA SER A 157 -4.01 0.64 -18.62
C SER A 157 -5.38 0.94 -18.00
N GLU A 158 -6.33 1.40 -18.81
CA GLU A 158 -7.73 1.56 -18.40
C GLU A 158 -8.33 0.25 -17.89
N GLY A 159 -8.09 -0.87 -18.56
CA GLY A 159 -8.59 -2.18 -18.12
C GLY A 159 -8.02 -2.62 -16.77
N GLN A 160 -6.73 -2.33 -16.49
CA GLN A 160 -6.18 -2.53 -15.15
C GLN A 160 -6.85 -1.62 -14.13
N ALA A 161 -7.08 -0.34 -14.46
CA ALA A 161 -7.77 0.59 -13.56
C ALA A 161 -9.22 0.17 -13.27
N GLU A 162 -9.93 -0.42 -14.23
CA GLU A 162 -11.27 -1.00 -14.01
C GLU A 162 -11.24 -2.14 -13.00
N ILE A 163 -10.32 -3.09 -13.19
CA ILE A 163 -10.14 -4.22 -12.27
C ILE A 163 -9.83 -3.72 -10.85
N LEU A 164 -8.95 -2.73 -10.72
CA LEU A 164 -8.62 -2.15 -9.41
C LEU A 164 -9.84 -1.46 -8.77
N ALA A 165 -10.65 -0.74 -9.55
CA ALA A 165 -11.83 -0.06 -9.01
C ALA A 165 -12.91 -1.05 -8.52
N GLU A 166 -12.98 -2.23 -9.13
CA GLU A 166 -13.95 -3.28 -8.77
C GLU A 166 -13.45 -4.17 -7.64
N SER A 167 -12.14 -4.38 -7.56
CA SER A 167 -11.55 -5.35 -6.63
C SER A 167 -10.91 -4.71 -5.40
N CYS A 168 -10.38 -3.49 -5.47
CA CYS A 168 -9.64 -2.88 -4.36
C CYS A 168 -10.53 -2.08 -3.40
N ASP A 169 -10.08 -1.96 -2.16
CA ASP A 169 -10.70 -1.10 -1.16
C ASP A 169 -10.20 0.35 -1.28
N LEU A 170 -8.90 0.50 -1.54
CA LEU A 170 -8.22 1.79 -1.76
C LEU A 170 -7.33 1.75 -3.01
N VAL A 171 -7.32 2.83 -3.78
CA VAL A 171 -6.43 3.00 -4.93
C VAL A 171 -5.81 4.39 -4.91
N TRP A 172 -4.48 4.47 -4.98
CA TRP A 172 -3.74 5.72 -5.16
C TRP A 172 -3.65 6.06 -6.64
N SER A 173 -3.95 7.30 -7.02
CA SER A 173 -3.89 7.68 -8.43
C SER A 173 -2.47 7.65 -9.02
N CYS A 174 -1.44 7.89 -8.20
CA CYS A 174 -0.08 8.21 -8.64
C CYS A 174 -0.13 9.23 -9.81
N ALA A 175 0.69 9.04 -10.85
CA ALA A 175 0.63 9.81 -12.09
C ALA A 175 -0.24 9.13 -13.18
N SER A 176 -1.15 8.22 -12.81
CA SER A 176 -2.00 7.49 -13.76
C SER A 176 -3.19 8.31 -14.22
N ARG A 177 -3.32 8.50 -15.54
CA ARG A 177 -4.56 9.02 -16.13
C ARG A 177 -5.71 8.03 -16.00
N ALA A 178 -5.45 6.75 -16.30
CA ALA A 178 -6.44 5.68 -16.23
C ALA A 178 -7.12 5.59 -14.86
N VAL A 179 -6.36 5.61 -13.76
CA VAL A 179 -6.96 5.58 -12.41
C VAL A 179 -7.85 6.80 -12.17
N ARG A 180 -7.43 8.00 -12.59
CA ARG A 180 -8.20 9.22 -12.34
C ARG A 180 -9.52 9.20 -13.13
N GLU A 181 -9.46 8.90 -14.42
CA GLU A 181 -10.60 9.01 -15.32
C GLU A 181 -11.58 7.85 -15.21
N VAL A 182 -11.08 6.64 -14.90
CA VAL A 182 -11.89 5.42 -14.82
C VAL A 182 -12.24 5.08 -13.38
N ALA A 183 -11.24 4.81 -12.55
CA ALA A 183 -11.48 4.38 -11.17
C ALA A 183 -12.04 5.52 -10.32
N GLY A 184 -11.50 6.74 -10.43
CA GLY A 184 -11.90 7.89 -9.62
C GLY A 184 -13.40 8.22 -9.67
N ARG A 185 -14.09 7.89 -10.78
CA ARG A 185 -15.55 8.09 -10.93
C ARG A 185 -16.39 7.10 -10.14
N LYS A 186 -15.85 5.92 -9.82
CA LYS A 186 -16.52 4.86 -9.03
C LYS A 186 -16.30 5.02 -7.52
N ALA A 187 -15.42 5.93 -7.10
CA ALA A 187 -15.03 6.10 -5.70
C ALA A 187 -16.16 6.67 -4.82
N VAL A 188 -16.24 6.21 -3.57
CA VAL A 188 -17.18 6.71 -2.55
C VAL A 188 -16.58 7.78 -1.63
N LEU A 189 -15.25 7.91 -1.65
CA LEU A 189 -14.49 8.94 -0.93
C LEU A 189 -13.17 9.17 -1.66
N GLN A 190 -12.74 10.43 -1.68
CA GLN A 190 -11.40 10.83 -2.11
C GLN A 190 -10.72 11.59 -0.98
N MET A 191 -9.43 11.33 -0.77
CA MET A 191 -8.53 12.17 0.03
C MET A 191 -7.32 12.60 -0.79
N GLY A 192 -6.84 13.82 -0.56
CA GLY A 192 -5.77 14.43 -1.36
C GLY A 192 -6.24 14.99 -2.71
N ILE A 193 -5.44 15.89 -3.28
CA ILE A 193 -5.72 16.56 -4.57
C ILE A 193 -4.64 16.23 -5.61
N SER A 194 -3.36 16.39 -5.27
CA SER A 194 -2.28 16.13 -6.22
C SER A 194 -2.13 14.65 -6.53
N ILE A 195 -2.10 13.81 -5.51
CA ILE A 195 -2.15 12.34 -5.65
C ILE A 195 -3.38 11.85 -4.87
N PRO A 196 -4.58 11.86 -5.48
CA PRO A 196 -5.78 11.35 -4.84
C PRO A 196 -5.64 9.90 -4.38
N VAL A 197 -6.20 9.62 -3.20
CA VAL A 197 -6.50 8.28 -2.71
C VAL A 197 -8.00 8.09 -2.80
N PHE A 198 -8.43 7.09 -3.54
CA PHE A 198 -9.82 6.75 -3.74
C PHE A 198 -10.20 5.55 -2.89
N ALA A 199 -11.28 5.66 -2.12
CA ALA A 199 -11.93 4.49 -1.51
C ALA A 199 -13.12 4.03 -2.32
N PHE A 200 -13.28 2.72 -2.45
CA PHE A 200 -14.35 2.09 -3.23
C PHE A 200 -15.34 1.32 -2.36
N THR A 201 -14.89 0.87 -1.18
CA THR A 201 -15.71 0.11 -0.24
C THR A 201 -15.91 0.88 1.07
N LEU A 202 -16.88 0.44 1.88
CA LEU A 202 -17.05 0.98 3.23
C LEU A 202 -15.82 0.72 4.11
N ALA A 203 -15.16 -0.42 3.92
CA ALA A 203 -13.94 -0.79 4.65
C ALA A 203 -12.77 0.15 4.29
N GLY A 204 -12.54 0.41 3.00
CA GLY A 204 -11.56 1.40 2.55
C GLY A 204 -11.90 2.81 3.03
N LYS A 205 -13.18 3.20 2.96
CA LYS A 205 -13.64 4.49 3.50
C LYS A 205 -13.35 4.62 4.99
N ARG A 206 -13.55 3.56 5.77
CA ARG A 206 -13.25 3.53 7.20
C ARG A 206 -11.77 3.75 7.48
N LEU A 207 -10.87 3.10 6.72
CA LEU A 207 -9.43 3.33 6.84
C LEU A 207 -9.03 4.78 6.54
N LEU A 208 -9.55 5.36 5.47
CA LEU A 208 -9.22 6.76 5.13
C LEU A 208 -9.70 7.73 6.21
N LEU A 209 -10.90 7.53 6.73
CA LEU A 209 -11.41 8.34 7.83
C LEU A 209 -10.61 8.12 9.13
N ASN A 210 -10.14 6.89 9.37
CA ASN A 210 -9.22 6.60 10.46
C ASN A 210 -7.96 7.45 10.34
N ARG A 211 -7.32 7.46 9.17
CA ARG A 211 -6.15 8.33 8.92
C ARG A 211 -6.45 9.81 9.15
N ALA A 212 -7.63 10.29 8.73
CA ALA A 212 -8.03 11.67 8.98
C ALA A 212 -8.15 12.01 10.48
N LEU A 213 -8.51 11.06 11.34
CA LEU A 213 -8.53 11.25 12.80
C LEU A 213 -7.12 11.43 13.40
N HIS A 214 -6.13 10.73 12.84
CA HIS A 214 -4.73 10.81 13.30
C HIS A 214 -3.95 11.96 12.64
N PHE A 215 -4.51 12.58 11.60
CA PHE A 215 -3.85 13.66 10.88
C PHE A 215 -3.87 14.96 11.69
N LYS A 216 -2.68 15.41 12.10
CA LYS A 216 -2.55 16.55 13.05
C LYS A 216 -2.96 17.90 12.48
N ALA A 217 -2.83 18.08 11.17
CA ALA A 217 -3.17 19.35 10.53
C ALA A 217 -4.69 19.45 10.28
N PRO A 218 -5.29 20.64 10.32
CA PRO A 218 -6.71 20.83 10.05
C PRO A 218 -7.12 20.27 8.67
N LEU A 219 -8.27 19.62 8.62
CA LEU A 219 -8.86 19.07 7.39
C LEU A 219 -10.20 19.73 7.08
N VAL A 220 -10.50 19.88 5.79
CA VAL A 220 -11.82 20.26 5.29
C VAL A 220 -12.43 19.08 4.55
N MET A 221 -13.70 18.78 4.82
CA MET A 221 -14.46 17.74 4.15
C MET A 221 -15.80 18.31 3.70
N HIS A 222 -16.11 18.16 2.41
CA HIS A 222 -17.37 18.59 1.84
C HIS A 222 -17.82 17.62 0.75
N ARG A 223 -19.09 17.70 0.37
CA ARG A 223 -19.61 16.94 -0.78
C ARG A 223 -19.04 17.52 -2.08
N ALA A 224 -18.59 16.65 -2.98
CA ALA A 224 -18.11 17.00 -4.31
C ALA A 224 -18.42 15.88 -5.31
N ALA A 225 -18.38 16.19 -6.61
CA ALA A 225 -18.25 15.15 -7.64
C ALA A 225 -16.80 14.65 -7.67
N LEU A 226 -16.61 13.35 -7.89
CA LEU A 226 -15.30 12.71 -7.93
C LEU A 226 -14.95 12.26 -9.36
N PRO A 227 -13.68 12.31 -9.76
CA PRO A 227 -12.53 12.80 -8.98
C PRO A 227 -12.45 14.33 -8.90
N LEU A 228 -11.99 14.86 -7.76
CA LEU A 228 -11.58 16.27 -7.63
C LEU A 228 -10.07 16.36 -7.92
N ALA A 229 -9.71 16.62 -9.18
CA ALA A 229 -8.32 16.68 -9.62
C ALA A 229 -8.09 17.90 -10.56
N PRO A 230 -7.91 19.11 -10.01
CA PRO A 230 -7.57 20.30 -10.80
C PRO A 230 -6.24 20.11 -11.56
N GLU A 231 -6.22 20.43 -12.86
CA GLU A 231 -5.08 20.21 -13.77
C GLU A 231 -3.76 20.78 -13.25
N ASP A 232 -3.79 21.98 -12.66
CA ASP A 232 -2.63 22.70 -12.14
C ASP A 232 -2.00 22.04 -10.91
N LYS A 233 -2.71 21.11 -10.26
CA LYS A 233 -2.25 20.40 -9.06
C LYS A 233 -1.81 18.97 -9.34
N GLN A 234 -2.00 18.47 -10.55
CA GLN A 234 -1.69 17.08 -10.90
C GLN A 234 -0.19 16.90 -11.18
N PRO A 235 0.35 15.68 -11.01
CA PRO A 235 1.70 15.36 -11.45
C PRO A 235 1.85 15.62 -12.95
N SER A 236 3.02 16.07 -13.38
CA SER A 236 3.36 16.24 -14.78
C SER A 236 4.64 15.45 -15.09
N PRO A 237 4.64 14.53 -16.08
CA PRO A 237 3.50 14.17 -16.92
C PRO A 237 2.47 13.28 -16.18
N LEU A 238 1.21 13.33 -16.64
CA LEU A 238 0.24 12.24 -16.41
C LEU A 238 0.39 11.21 -17.53
N VAL A 239 0.57 9.96 -17.12
CA VAL A 239 0.84 8.80 -17.98
C VAL A 239 -0.37 7.88 -18.00
#